data_AF-A0A5A7MWE6-F1
#
_entry.id   AF-A0A5A7MWE6-F1
#
_cell.length_a   1.000
_cell.length_b   1.000
_cell.length_c   1.000
_cell.angle_alpha   90.00
_cell.angle_beta   90.00
_cell.angle_gamma   90.00
#
_symmetry.space_group_name_H-M   'P 1'
#
loop_
_entity.id
_entity.type
_entity.pdbx_description
1 polymer ?
#
loop_
_entity_poly.entity_id
_entity_poly.type
_entity_poly.pdbx_seq_one_letter_code
_entity_poly.pdbx_strand_id
1 'polypeptide(L)'
;MKAIASTIIAAMACLGIATASDADATIITSHSYTLFSHPDGDQAPPIYGLRLDGIERYLTGSGRVSDSWTFAFDTVTADVVLHDDPLLNTFSITGTGIGGLDVGGGSHVASSAVSFNFTYTGFDAAADFDPLNPDITISDTGRGASEKGFGSITFEQSVLGIDAGTSVGLIAWGDNSGRLFSFQSNNHRLDCPQSEHCGFPVGWGWMGLTGLTASPFHTTSQDWLFASRYVVTQVPLPQTALFLLVGLAGVFSLRRRNRV
;
A
#
# COMPACT_ATOMS: atom_id res chain seq x y z
N MET A 1 -29.43 53.22 47.28
CA MET A 1 -28.95 53.59 45.92
C MET A 1 -27.62 52.90 45.68
N LYS A 2 -27.50 52.16 44.56
CA LYS A 2 -26.27 51.66 43.88
C LYS A 2 -25.36 50.73 44.72
N ALA A 3 -25.43 49.41 44.52
CA ALA A 3 -24.62 48.60 43.58
C ALA A 3 -23.11 48.66 43.95
N ILE A 4 -22.38 47.55 44.11
CA ILE A 4 -21.82 46.73 43.01
C ILE A 4 -21.13 45.48 43.62
N ALA A 5 -21.29 44.35 42.95
CA ALA A 5 -20.55 43.10 43.14
C ALA A 5 -19.09 43.21 42.66
N SER A 6 -18.15 42.47 43.24
CA SER A 6 -16.83 42.24 42.61
C SER A 6 -16.30 40.86 42.94
N THR A 7 -16.84 39.91 42.18
CA THR A 7 -16.17 38.86 41.39
C THR A 7 -14.69 38.61 41.68
N ILE A 8 -14.43 37.48 42.34
CA ILE A 8 -13.24 36.66 42.13
C ILE A 8 -13.45 35.91 40.82
N ILE A 9 -12.59 36.05 39.81
CA ILE A 9 -12.29 35.01 38.83
C ILE A 9 -10.88 35.25 38.26
N ALA A 10 -10.13 34.15 38.25
CA ALA A 10 -8.73 34.00 37.94
C ALA A 10 -8.31 34.55 36.57
N ALA A 11 -7.23 35.33 36.56
CA ALA A 11 -6.38 35.49 35.40
C ALA A 11 -5.33 34.36 35.39
N MET A 12 -5.71 33.18 34.89
CA MET A 12 -4.73 32.25 34.31
C MET A 12 -4.53 32.66 32.86
N ALA A 13 -3.56 33.55 32.65
CA ALA A 13 -2.97 33.77 31.34
C ALA A 13 -2.21 32.48 30.97
N CYS A 14 -2.87 31.60 30.22
CA CYS A 14 -2.16 30.54 29.51
C CYS A 14 -1.25 31.22 28.49
N LEU A 15 0.05 31.31 28.82
CA LEU A 15 1.12 31.42 27.83
C LEU A 15 1.06 30.18 26.93
N GLY A 16 0.19 30.23 25.92
CA GLY A 16 0.29 29.38 24.76
C GLY A 16 1.43 29.92 23.91
N ILE A 17 2.66 29.46 24.18
CA ILE A 17 3.73 29.56 23.20
C ILE A 17 3.24 28.75 22.00
N ALA A 18 2.72 29.44 20.99
CA ALA A 18 2.49 28.85 19.68
C ALA A 18 3.87 28.55 19.10
N THR A 19 4.41 27.38 19.43
CA THR A 19 5.40 26.76 18.55
C THR A 19 4.68 26.59 17.23
N ALA A 20 5.14 27.32 16.20
CA ALA A 20 4.83 26.96 14.83
C ALA A 20 5.40 25.54 14.65
N SER A 21 4.57 24.54 14.88
CA SER A 21 4.81 23.21 14.35
C SER A 21 4.76 23.38 12.84
N ASP A 22 5.75 22.83 12.14
CA ASP A 22 5.56 22.52 10.72
C ASP A 22 4.19 21.84 10.61
N ALA A 23 3.34 22.35 9.74
CA ALA A 23 2.03 21.74 9.53
C ALA A 23 2.30 20.35 8.95
N ASP A 24 2.33 19.33 9.81
CA ASP A 24 2.36 17.94 9.38
C ASP A 24 1.19 17.73 8.43
N ALA A 25 1.50 17.26 7.22
CA ALA A 25 0.50 16.97 6.21
C ALA A 25 -0.57 16.06 6.80
N THR A 26 -1.81 16.52 6.79
CA THR A 26 -2.90 15.86 7.48
C THR A 26 -3.35 14.65 6.67
N ILE A 27 -3.44 13.49 7.32
CA ILE A 27 -4.06 12.31 6.71
C ILE A 27 -5.53 12.63 6.46
N ILE A 28 -5.94 12.63 5.19
CA ILE A 28 -7.33 12.80 4.75
C ILE A 28 -8.09 11.50 4.99
N THR A 29 -7.52 10.37 4.57
CA THR A 29 -8.14 9.05 4.70
C THR A 29 -7.11 7.93 4.64
N SER A 30 -7.48 6.76 5.14
CA SER A 30 -6.71 5.53 5.03
C SER A 30 -7.64 4.36 4.74
N HIS A 31 -7.21 3.50 3.82
CA HIS A 31 -7.98 2.36 3.32
C HIS A 31 -7.10 1.12 3.27
N SER A 32 -7.65 -0.02 3.69
CA SER A 32 -6.95 -1.30 3.66
C SER A 32 -7.61 -2.27 2.69
N TYR A 33 -6.81 -3.12 2.07
CA TYR A 33 -7.24 -4.12 1.09
C TYR A 33 -6.59 -5.46 1.42
N THR A 34 -7.33 -6.55 1.27
CA THR A 34 -6.74 -7.89 1.16
C THR A 34 -6.38 -8.11 -0.31
N LEU A 35 -5.16 -8.58 -0.57
CA LEU A 35 -4.69 -8.88 -1.92
C LEU A 35 -4.74 -10.38 -2.20
N PHE A 36 -5.07 -10.72 -3.43
CA PHE A 36 -5.12 -12.09 -3.93
C PHE A 36 -4.30 -12.17 -5.20
N SER A 37 -3.62 -13.30 -5.41
CA SER A 37 -2.98 -13.57 -6.69
C SER A 37 -3.96 -13.50 -7.84
N HIS A 38 -3.48 -13.04 -8.98
CA HIS A 38 -4.34 -12.77 -10.11
C HIS A 38 -4.80 -14.08 -10.79
N PRO A 39 -6.10 -14.23 -11.11
CA PRO A 39 -6.64 -15.48 -11.65
C PRO A 39 -6.24 -15.75 -13.10
N ASP A 40 -6.00 -14.71 -13.92
CA ASP A 40 -5.40 -14.86 -15.26
C ASP A 40 -3.88 -15.01 -15.19
N GLY A 41 -3.42 -15.87 -14.27
CA GLY A 41 -2.12 -16.49 -14.40
C GLY A 41 -2.04 -17.29 -15.71
N ASP A 42 -3.16 -17.70 -16.33
CA ASP A 42 -3.17 -18.59 -17.50
C ASP A 42 -2.51 -18.04 -18.77
N GLN A 43 -2.37 -16.71 -18.95
CA GLN A 43 -1.54 -16.17 -20.03
C GLN A 43 -0.02 -16.26 -19.76
N ALA A 44 0.39 -16.49 -18.51
CA ALA A 44 1.77 -16.78 -18.09
C ALA A 44 1.81 -17.57 -16.75
N PRO A 45 1.36 -18.84 -16.74
CA PRO A 45 1.10 -19.59 -15.51
C PRO A 45 2.41 -19.83 -14.78
N PRO A 46 2.41 -19.84 -13.43
CA PRO A 46 1.29 -20.05 -12.50
C PRO A 46 0.52 -18.79 -12.09
N ILE A 47 -0.56 -18.96 -11.30
CA ILE A 47 -1.20 -17.88 -10.54
C ILE A 47 -0.17 -17.25 -9.60
N TYR A 48 0.04 -15.94 -9.72
CA TYR A 48 0.97 -15.20 -8.86
C TYR A 48 0.42 -13.84 -8.46
N GLY A 49 0.95 -13.31 -7.37
CA GLY A 49 0.85 -11.90 -7.00
C GLY A 49 2.11 -11.12 -7.38
N LEU A 50 3.25 -11.83 -7.42
CA LEU A 50 4.57 -11.30 -7.78
C LEU A 50 5.32 -12.25 -8.71
N ARG A 51 5.98 -11.70 -9.74
CA ARG A 51 6.92 -12.42 -10.61
C ARG A 51 8.28 -11.74 -10.62
N LEU A 52 9.35 -12.51 -10.41
CA LEU A 52 10.74 -12.05 -10.35
C LEU A 52 11.68 -12.95 -11.17
N ASP A 53 11.78 -12.70 -12.48
CA ASP A 53 12.66 -13.50 -13.34
C ASP A 53 14.14 -13.32 -12.99
N GLY A 54 14.88 -14.43 -12.99
CA GLY A 54 16.32 -14.46 -12.74
C GLY A 54 16.73 -14.18 -11.30
N ILE A 55 15.81 -14.18 -10.33
CA ILE A 55 16.12 -13.89 -8.92
C ILE A 55 17.16 -14.85 -8.31
N GLU A 56 17.10 -16.15 -8.62
CA GLU A 56 18.12 -17.11 -8.14
C GLU A 56 19.50 -16.65 -8.61
N ARG A 57 19.64 -16.36 -9.91
CA ARG A 57 20.90 -15.86 -10.48
C ARG A 57 21.34 -14.53 -9.90
N TYR A 58 20.39 -13.65 -9.63
CA TYR A 58 20.68 -12.38 -9.00
C TYR A 58 21.29 -12.59 -7.60
N LEU A 59 20.71 -13.49 -6.80
CA LEU A 59 21.08 -13.71 -5.40
C LEU A 59 22.31 -14.61 -5.21
N THR A 60 22.41 -15.69 -5.97
CA THR A 60 23.40 -16.76 -5.72
C THR A 60 24.47 -16.85 -6.81
N GLY A 61 24.23 -16.24 -7.98
CA GLY A 61 25.02 -16.46 -9.19
C GLY A 61 24.74 -17.80 -9.90
N SER A 62 23.90 -18.68 -9.35
CA SER A 62 23.42 -19.93 -9.98
C SER A 62 22.15 -19.70 -10.82
N GLY A 63 21.62 -20.71 -11.51
CA GLY A 63 20.42 -20.55 -12.33
C GLY A 63 20.59 -19.65 -13.58
N ARG A 64 19.47 -19.27 -14.21
CA ARG A 64 19.43 -18.53 -15.48
C ARG A 64 18.65 -17.22 -15.31
N VAL A 65 19.01 -16.22 -16.12
CA VAL A 65 18.27 -14.94 -16.22
C VAL A 65 16.83 -15.15 -16.70
N SER A 66 16.59 -16.21 -17.48
CA SER A 66 15.28 -16.57 -18.01
C SER A 66 14.40 -17.35 -17.04
N ASP A 67 14.94 -17.78 -15.91
CA ASP A 67 14.19 -18.60 -14.95
C ASP A 67 13.13 -17.73 -14.29
N SER A 68 11.86 -18.09 -14.48
CA SER A 68 10.74 -17.33 -13.94
C SER A 68 10.49 -17.78 -12.51
N TRP A 69 10.48 -16.84 -11.56
CA TRP A 69 10.07 -17.13 -10.19
C TRP A 69 8.78 -16.40 -9.90
N THR A 70 7.82 -17.12 -9.35
CA THR A 70 6.48 -16.59 -9.12
C THR A 70 6.05 -16.90 -7.71
N PHE A 71 5.39 -15.94 -7.08
CA PHE A 71 4.96 -16.01 -5.68
C PHE A 71 3.46 -15.72 -5.60
N ALA A 72 2.72 -16.71 -5.10
CA ALA A 72 1.31 -16.58 -4.78
C ALA A 72 1.14 -15.88 -3.42
N PHE A 73 0.12 -15.06 -3.30
CA PHE A 73 -0.24 -14.37 -2.06
C PHE A 73 -1.01 -15.30 -1.14
N ASP A 74 -0.65 -15.28 0.14
CA ASP A 74 -1.35 -16.00 1.21
C ASP A 74 -2.07 -15.00 2.12
N THR A 75 -1.31 -14.26 2.93
CA THR A 75 -1.84 -13.20 3.80
C THR A 75 -1.23 -11.85 3.45
N VAL A 76 -1.50 -11.37 2.22
CA VAL A 76 -1.02 -10.07 1.74
C VAL A 76 -2.11 -9.01 1.83
N THR A 77 -1.73 -7.82 2.29
CA THR A 77 -2.59 -6.64 2.37
C THR A 77 -1.94 -5.46 1.64
N ALA A 78 -2.78 -4.52 1.20
CA ALA A 78 -2.35 -3.19 0.81
C ALA A 78 -3.00 -2.13 1.68
N ASP A 79 -2.21 -1.13 2.09
CA ASP A 79 -2.71 0.06 2.77
C ASP A 79 -2.49 1.29 1.88
N VAL A 80 -3.58 2.02 1.63
CA VAL A 80 -3.58 3.31 0.93
C VAL A 80 -3.76 4.40 1.97
N VAL A 81 -2.81 5.33 2.03
CA VAL A 81 -2.90 6.51 2.91
C VAL A 81 -2.87 7.74 2.03
N LEU A 82 -3.90 8.58 2.15
CA LEU A 82 -4.00 9.83 1.42
C LEU A 82 -3.80 11.00 2.38
N HIS A 83 -2.91 11.90 1.99
CA HIS A 83 -2.58 13.15 2.64
C HIS A 83 -3.13 14.32 1.81
N ASP A 84 -3.20 15.49 2.44
CA ASP A 84 -3.46 16.76 1.76
C ASP A 84 -2.33 17.19 0.82
N ASP A 85 -1.09 16.73 1.06
CA ASP A 85 0.01 16.76 0.10
C ASP A 85 0.12 15.41 -0.66
N PRO A 86 -0.18 15.37 -1.97
CA PRO A 86 -0.09 14.15 -2.78
C PRO A 86 1.31 13.52 -2.83
N LEU A 87 2.37 14.30 -2.57
CA LEU A 87 3.74 13.78 -2.52
C LEU A 87 3.95 12.81 -1.35
N LEU A 88 3.08 12.87 -0.34
CA LEU A 88 3.11 12.02 0.85
C LEU A 88 2.13 10.85 0.78
N ASN A 89 1.29 10.76 -0.26
CA ASN A 89 0.40 9.61 -0.45
C ASN A 89 1.20 8.31 -0.55
N THR A 90 0.71 7.25 0.10
CA THR A 90 1.39 5.95 0.11
C THR A 90 0.46 4.80 -0.30
N PHE A 91 1.02 3.81 -0.99
CA PHE A 91 0.41 2.51 -1.26
C PHE A 91 1.39 1.42 -0.81
N SER A 92 1.12 0.78 0.31
CA SER A 92 2.03 -0.17 0.96
C SER A 92 1.51 -1.60 0.88
N ILE A 93 2.24 -2.49 0.21
CA ILE A 93 1.98 -3.92 0.11
C ILE A 93 2.82 -4.65 1.16
N THR A 94 2.16 -5.37 2.06
CA THR A 94 2.83 -6.15 3.10
C THR A 94 2.17 -7.51 3.29
N GLY A 95 2.91 -8.49 3.80
CA GLY A 95 2.37 -9.79 4.17
C GLY A 95 3.25 -10.93 3.72
N THR A 96 2.65 -12.11 3.51
CA THR A 96 3.39 -13.32 3.16
C THR A 96 2.77 -14.05 1.97
N GLY A 97 3.59 -14.86 1.32
CA GLY A 97 3.18 -15.70 0.21
C GLY A 97 4.06 -16.94 0.11
N ILE A 98 3.79 -17.73 -0.91
CA ILE A 98 4.56 -18.92 -1.24
C ILE A 98 4.88 -18.92 -2.73
N GLY A 99 6.12 -19.23 -3.07
CA GLY A 99 6.55 -19.22 -4.46
C GLY A 99 7.87 -19.92 -4.66
N GLY A 100 8.20 -20.14 -5.91
CA GLY A 100 9.39 -20.89 -6.30
C GLY A 100 9.72 -20.69 -7.76
N LEU A 101 10.65 -21.51 -8.25
CA LEU A 101 10.98 -21.57 -9.65
C LEU A 101 9.79 -22.15 -10.42
N ASP A 102 9.24 -21.38 -11.34
CA ASP A 102 8.20 -21.79 -12.25
C ASP A 102 8.75 -22.72 -13.33
N VAL A 103 8.12 -23.89 -13.48
CA VAL A 103 8.47 -24.91 -14.48
C VAL A 103 7.36 -25.11 -15.53
N GLY A 104 6.38 -24.22 -15.56
CA GLY A 104 5.21 -24.26 -16.42
C GLY A 104 4.07 -25.13 -15.87
N GLY A 105 2.91 -25.02 -16.51
CA GLY A 105 1.72 -25.82 -16.18
C GLY A 105 1.13 -25.54 -14.79
N GLY A 106 1.41 -24.36 -14.21
CA GLY A 106 0.89 -23.98 -12.90
C GLY A 106 1.66 -24.57 -11.71
N SER A 107 2.85 -25.12 -11.93
CA SER A 107 3.64 -25.76 -10.88
C SER A 107 4.92 -25.00 -10.59
N HIS A 108 5.29 -24.96 -9.31
CA HIS A 108 6.61 -24.56 -8.86
C HIS A 108 7.47 -25.78 -8.57
N VAL A 109 8.77 -25.67 -8.78
CA VAL A 109 9.75 -26.47 -8.06
C VAL A 109 10.43 -25.60 -7.02
N ALA A 110 10.81 -26.22 -5.91
CA ALA A 110 11.48 -25.56 -4.80
C ALA A 110 10.73 -24.30 -4.35
N SER A 111 9.57 -24.51 -3.73
CA SER A 111 8.78 -23.44 -3.15
C SER A 111 9.30 -23.06 -1.77
N SER A 112 9.26 -21.78 -1.45
CA SER A 112 9.51 -21.23 -0.12
C SER A 112 8.42 -20.23 0.24
N ALA A 113 8.14 -20.15 1.54
CA ALA A 113 7.44 -18.99 2.08
C ALA A 113 8.33 -17.74 1.92
N VAL A 114 7.69 -16.61 1.62
CA VAL A 114 8.34 -15.31 1.50
C VAL A 114 7.52 -14.23 2.20
N SER A 115 8.19 -13.24 2.77
CA SER A 115 7.57 -12.01 3.26
C SER A 115 7.74 -10.88 2.23
N PHE A 116 6.68 -10.11 2.01
CA PHE A 116 6.65 -8.93 1.16
C PHE A 116 6.61 -7.66 2.00
N ASN A 117 7.39 -6.66 1.61
CA ASN A 117 7.27 -5.29 2.12
C ASN A 117 7.66 -4.32 1.01
N PHE A 118 6.68 -3.67 0.40
CA PHE A 118 6.88 -2.72 -0.70
C PHE A 118 5.98 -1.52 -0.54
N THR A 119 6.47 -0.33 -0.81
CA THR A 119 5.68 0.90 -0.74
C THR A 119 5.89 1.74 -1.98
N TYR A 120 4.80 2.17 -2.60
CA TYR A 120 4.79 3.29 -3.52
C TYR A 120 4.47 4.60 -2.80
N THR A 121 5.05 5.70 -3.27
CA THR A 121 4.85 7.05 -2.72
C THR A 121 4.61 8.07 -3.82
N GLY A 122 3.96 9.19 -3.45
CA GLY A 122 3.89 10.38 -4.28
C GLY A 122 3.02 10.22 -5.53
N PHE A 123 1.71 10.12 -5.32
CA PHE A 123 0.71 9.98 -6.38
C PHE A 123 -0.53 10.81 -6.10
N ASP A 124 -1.19 11.27 -7.15
CA ASP A 124 -2.46 11.95 -7.05
C ASP A 124 -3.59 10.95 -6.85
N ALA A 125 -4.59 11.33 -6.05
CA ALA A 125 -5.84 10.60 -5.88
C ALA A 125 -7.02 11.57 -6.03
N ALA A 126 -8.17 11.06 -6.44
CA ALA A 126 -9.39 11.86 -6.54
C ALA A 126 -9.78 12.42 -5.16
N ALA A 127 -10.32 13.65 -5.12
CA ALA A 127 -10.75 14.29 -3.87
C ALA A 127 -11.90 13.53 -3.19
N ASP A 128 -12.68 12.80 -3.98
CA ASP A 128 -13.78 11.92 -3.57
C ASP A 128 -13.39 10.44 -3.66
N PHE A 129 -12.13 10.11 -3.35
CA PHE A 129 -11.58 8.77 -3.41
C PHE A 129 -12.58 7.68 -2.96
N ASP A 130 -13.00 6.85 -3.91
CA ASP A 130 -13.85 5.70 -3.64
C ASP A 130 -12.96 4.47 -3.44
N PRO A 131 -12.88 3.89 -2.23
CA PRO A 131 -12.06 2.71 -2.02
C PRO A 131 -12.52 1.49 -2.84
N LEU A 132 -13.75 1.46 -3.35
CA LEU A 132 -14.22 0.42 -4.26
C LEU A 132 -13.85 0.70 -5.73
N ASN A 133 -13.53 1.95 -6.06
CA ASN A 133 -13.12 2.40 -7.39
C ASN A 133 -11.91 3.36 -7.30
N PRO A 134 -10.75 2.86 -6.86
CA PRO A 134 -9.63 3.70 -6.40
C PRO A 134 -8.97 4.54 -7.51
N ASP A 135 -9.00 4.06 -8.76
CA ASP A 135 -8.42 4.69 -9.95
C ASP A 135 -7.02 5.33 -9.75
N ILE A 136 -6.13 4.62 -9.04
CA ILE A 136 -4.77 5.10 -8.77
C ILE A 136 -3.87 4.76 -9.96
N THR A 137 -3.12 5.74 -10.44
CA THR A 137 -2.00 5.53 -11.36
C THR A 137 -0.78 6.26 -10.84
N ILE A 138 0.33 5.53 -10.69
CA ILE A 138 1.60 6.08 -10.20
C ILE A 138 2.58 6.14 -11.37
N SER A 139 3.12 7.32 -11.63
CA SER A 139 4.00 7.61 -12.76
C SER A 139 5.22 8.44 -12.37
N ASP A 140 6.25 8.35 -13.21
CA ASP A 140 7.50 9.11 -13.17
C ASP A 140 7.89 9.57 -14.60
N THR A 141 9.09 10.13 -14.76
CA THR A 141 9.56 10.86 -15.96
C THR A 141 9.98 9.98 -17.13
N GLY A 142 9.80 8.66 -17.06
CA GLY A 142 10.02 7.75 -18.19
C GLY A 142 10.38 6.33 -17.79
N ARG A 143 10.95 5.59 -18.74
CA ARG A 143 11.33 4.19 -18.54
C ARG A 143 12.53 4.08 -17.61
N GLY A 144 12.43 3.23 -16.60
CA GLY A 144 13.55 2.94 -15.70
C GLY A 144 13.13 2.77 -14.25
N ALA A 145 14.11 2.56 -13.39
CA ALA A 145 13.89 2.47 -11.96
C ALA A 145 13.43 3.82 -11.38
N SER A 146 12.50 3.79 -10.44
CA SER A 146 11.97 4.98 -9.76
C SER A 146 11.95 4.80 -8.25
N GLU A 147 12.39 5.83 -7.54
CA GLU A 147 12.35 5.89 -6.07
C GLU A 147 10.94 6.05 -5.50
N LYS A 148 9.94 6.31 -6.37
CA LYS A 148 8.52 6.32 -5.99
C LYS A 148 7.97 4.95 -5.65
N GLY A 149 8.74 3.88 -5.80
CA GLY A 149 8.35 2.59 -5.23
C GLY A 149 9.57 1.77 -4.86
N PHE A 150 9.62 1.30 -3.62
CA PHE A 150 10.75 0.53 -3.12
C PHE A 150 10.31 -0.44 -2.05
N GLY A 151 11.11 -1.48 -1.85
CA GLY A 151 10.79 -2.51 -0.88
C GLY A 151 11.74 -3.68 -0.93
N SER A 152 11.25 -4.83 -0.47
CA SER A 152 11.96 -6.09 -0.51
C SER A 152 11.02 -7.28 -0.48
N ILE A 153 11.57 -8.43 -0.86
CA ILE A 153 11.07 -9.72 -0.41
C ILE A 153 12.13 -10.41 0.43
N THR A 154 11.70 -11.21 1.41
CA THR A 154 12.58 -12.00 2.26
C THR A 154 12.17 -13.46 2.21
N PHE A 155 13.14 -14.34 1.98
CA PHE A 155 12.92 -15.78 1.99
C PHE A 155 12.86 -16.28 3.43
N GLU A 156 11.73 -16.87 3.83
CA GLU A 156 11.54 -17.38 5.19
C GLU A 156 12.19 -18.74 5.40
N GLN A 157 12.53 -19.44 4.31
CA GLN A 157 13.14 -20.76 4.31
C GLN A 157 14.21 -20.84 3.20
N SER A 158 15.20 -21.71 3.39
CA SER A 158 16.23 -21.93 2.37
C SER A 158 15.67 -22.68 1.16
N VAL A 159 16.02 -22.23 -0.05
CA VAL A 159 15.49 -22.76 -1.30
C VAL A 159 16.47 -22.55 -2.46
N LEU A 160 16.80 -23.62 -3.21
CA LEU A 160 17.74 -23.58 -4.34
C LEU A 160 19.04 -22.79 -4.08
N GLY A 161 19.61 -22.93 -2.88
CA GLY A 161 20.85 -22.23 -2.49
C GLY A 161 20.66 -20.78 -2.05
N ILE A 162 19.43 -20.28 -2.03
CA ILE A 162 19.04 -19.07 -1.31
C ILE A 162 18.86 -19.45 0.17
N ASP A 163 19.53 -18.77 1.08
CA ASP A 163 19.42 -19.05 2.51
C ASP A 163 18.20 -18.36 3.14
N ALA A 164 17.60 -18.99 4.15
CA ALA A 164 16.57 -18.36 4.98
C ALA A 164 17.06 -17.02 5.56
N GLY A 165 16.20 -16.00 5.52
CA GLY A 165 16.51 -14.62 5.89
C GLY A 165 17.19 -13.81 4.78
N THR A 166 17.51 -14.42 3.63
CA THR A 166 18.00 -13.66 2.47
C THR A 166 16.91 -12.73 1.97
N SER A 167 17.25 -11.45 1.82
CA SER A 167 16.37 -10.42 1.30
C SER A 167 16.90 -9.87 -0.01
N VAL A 168 16.00 -9.60 -0.96
CA VAL A 168 16.32 -8.87 -2.18
C VAL A 168 15.56 -7.55 -2.20
N GLY A 169 16.25 -6.47 -2.56
CA GLY A 169 15.62 -5.17 -2.73
C GLY A 169 14.77 -5.15 -4.00
N LEU A 170 13.65 -4.47 -3.93
CA LEU A 170 12.76 -4.21 -5.05
C LEU A 170 12.68 -2.70 -5.30
N ILE A 171 12.58 -2.31 -6.56
CA ILE A 171 12.33 -0.93 -6.97
C ILE A 171 11.28 -0.88 -8.07
N ALA A 172 10.41 0.12 -8.05
CA ALA A 172 9.43 0.33 -9.10
C ALA A 172 10.13 0.58 -10.44
N TRP A 173 9.53 0.09 -11.52
CA TRP A 173 10.06 0.25 -12.86
C TRP A 173 9.01 0.84 -13.80
N GLY A 174 9.37 1.95 -14.46
CA GLY A 174 8.50 2.63 -15.42
C GLY A 174 8.56 2.02 -16.81
N ASP A 175 7.41 2.01 -17.50
CA ASP A 175 7.36 1.78 -18.95
C ASP A 175 7.80 3.01 -19.74
N ASN A 176 7.70 2.95 -21.08
CA ASN A 176 8.04 4.08 -21.96
C ASN A 176 7.21 5.35 -21.69
N SER A 177 6.04 5.23 -21.06
CA SER A 177 5.22 6.37 -20.64
C SER A 177 5.55 6.86 -19.23
N GLY A 178 6.45 6.19 -18.52
CA GLY A 178 6.80 6.47 -17.13
C GLY A 178 5.83 5.91 -16.11
N ARG A 179 4.81 5.15 -16.53
CA ARG A 179 3.87 4.51 -15.61
C ARG A 179 4.58 3.39 -14.85
N LEU A 180 4.51 3.45 -13.53
CA LEU A 180 5.12 2.50 -12.60
C LEU A 180 4.11 1.44 -12.15
N PHE A 181 2.90 1.89 -11.80
CA PHE A 181 1.89 1.07 -11.14
C PHE A 181 0.48 1.61 -11.42
N SER A 182 -0.50 0.72 -11.45
CA SER A 182 -1.92 1.06 -11.52
C SER A 182 -2.69 0.21 -10.53
N PHE A 183 -3.69 0.81 -9.88
CA PHE A 183 -4.65 0.13 -9.03
C PHE A 183 -6.05 0.64 -9.32
N GLN A 184 -6.83 -0.14 -10.07
CA GLN A 184 -8.04 0.33 -10.73
C GLN A 184 -9.18 -0.69 -10.61
N SER A 185 -10.42 -0.21 -10.52
CA SER A 185 -11.63 -1.04 -10.63
C SER A 185 -11.95 -1.28 -12.10
N ASN A 186 -11.17 -2.16 -12.72
CA ASN A 186 -11.37 -2.57 -14.10
C ASN A 186 -11.16 -4.09 -14.23
N ASN A 187 -11.47 -4.63 -15.40
CA ASN A 187 -11.28 -6.04 -15.70
C ASN A 187 -9.90 -6.30 -16.30
N HIS A 188 -8.86 -5.57 -15.87
CA HIS A 188 -7.52 -5.75 -16.43
C HIS A 188 -7.12 -7.22 -16.29
N ARG A 189 -7.09 -7.91 -17.43
CA ARG A 189 -6.77 -9.35 -17.52
C ARG A 189 -7.72 -10.24 -16.72
N LEU A 190 -8.90 -9.80 -16.31
CA LEU A 190 -9.89 -10.70 -15.71
C LEU A 190 -10.79 -11.28 -16.81
N ASP A 191 -11.13 -12.56 -16.71
CA ASP A 191 -12.10 -13.23 -17.60
C ASP A 191 -13.55 -12.84 -17.24
N CYS A 192 -13.85 -11.55 -17.35
CA CYS A 192 -15.19 -11.00 -17.24
C CYS A 192 -15.39 -9.88 -18.28
N PRO A 193 -16.59 -9.78 -18.89
CA PRO A 193 -16.87 -8.77 -19.91
C PRO A 193 -16.56 -7.37 -19.39
N GLN A 194 -15.84 -6.53 -20.14
CA GLN A 194 -15.46 -5.18 -19.67
C GLN A 194 -16.65 -4.30 -19.23
N SER A 195 -17.87 -4.61 -19.70
CA SER A 195 -19.13 -3.99 -19.28
C SER A 195 -19.63 -4.43 -17.90
N GLU A 196 -19.12 -5.54 -17.38
CA GLU A 196 -19.46 -6.16 -16.10
C GLU A 196 -18.20 -6.13 -15.25
N HIS A 197 -18.02 -5.08 -14.44
CA HIS A 197 -16.91 -5.01 -13.50
C HIS A 197 -16.91 -6.28 -12.65
N CYS A 198 -15.79 -7.00 -12.58
CA CYS A 198 -15.64 -8.21 -11.77
C CYS A 198 -15.85 -7.96 -10.25
N GLY A 199 -16.02 -6.69 -9.84
CA GLY A 199 -16.35 -6.29 -8.47
C GLY A 199 -15.14 -6.11 -7.56
N PHE A 200 -13.93 -6.14 -8.11
CA PHE A 200 -12.67 -6.10 -7.37
C PHE A 200 -11.67 -5.19 -8.08
N PRO A 201 -10.98 -4.27 -7.37
CA PRO A 201 -9.87 -3.54 -7.95
C PRO A 201 -8.68 -4.47 -8.23
N VAL A 202 -8.00 -4.22 -9.34
CA VAL A 202 -6.82 -4.96 -9.82
C VAL A 202 -5.60 -4.04 -9.75
N GLY A 203 -4.48 -4.57 -9.26
CA GLY A 203 -3.20 -3.88 -9.21
C GLY A 203 -2.18 -4.52 -10.15
N TRP A 204 -1.45 -3.69 -10.89
CA TRP A 204 -0.31 -4.14 -11.71
C TRP A 204 0.76 -3.07 -11.84
N GLY A 205 2.01 -3.50 -11.93
CA GLY A 205 3.15 -2.59 -12.11
C GLY A 205 4.45 -3.35 -12.23
N TRP A 206 5.44 -2.76 -12.90
CA TRP A 206 6.73 -3.41 -13.08
C TRP A 206 7.68 -3.08 -11.94
N MET A 207 8.68 -3.96 -11.75
CA MET A 207 9.75 -3.73 -10.79
C MET A 207 11.09 -4.24 -11.29
N GLY A 208 12.16 -3.79 -10.65
CA GLY A 208 13.50 -4.35 -10.78
C GLY A 208 14.03 -4.83 -9.42
N LEU A 209 15.06 -5.67 -9.49
CA LEU A 209 15.84 -6.15 -8.34
C LEU A 209 16.97 -5.16 -8.01
N THR A 210 17.21 -4.93 -6.73
CA THR A 210 18.27 -4.07 -6.19
C THR A 210 19.00 -4.73 -5.03
N GLY A 211 20.07 -4.08 -4.55
CA GLY A 211 20.78 -4.47 -3.32
C GLY A 211 22.08 -5.23 -3.52
N LEU A 212 22.30 -5.87 -4.67
CA LEU A 212 23.54 -6.62 -4.97
C LEU A 212 24.41 -5.97 -6.06
N THR A 213 23.84 -5.05 -6.84
CA THR A 213 24.50 -4.38 -7.97
C THR A 213 24.31 -2.87 -7.91
N ALA A 214 25.25 -2.12 -8.50
CA ALA A 214 25.17 -0.65 -8.55
C ALA A 214 24.02 -0.13 -9.43
N SER A 215 23.55 -0.94 -10.38
CA SER A 215 22.38 -0.64 -11.20
C SER A 215 21.27 -1.64 -10.89
N PRO A 216 19.99 -1.21 -10.80
CA PRO A 216 18.86 -2.11 -10.74
C PRO A 216 18.84 -3.08 -11.92
N PHE A 217 18.46 -4.32 -11.64
CA PHE A 217 18.31 -5.38 -12.63
C PHE A 217 16.83 -5.56 -12.96
N HIS A 218 16.46 -5.33 -14.21
CA HIS A 218 15.09 -5.51 -14.68
C HIS A 218 15.03 -6.39 -15.93
N THR A 219 14.13 -7.36 -15.93
CA THR A 219 13.72 -8.10 -17.13
C THR A 219 12.27 -7.74 -17.46
N THR A 220 11.85 -7.97 -18.71
CA THR A 220 10.56 -7.49 -19.24
C THR A 220 9.31 -7.98 -18.51
N SER A 221 9.42 -9.00 -17.66
CA SER A 221 8.28 -9.69 -17.05
C SER A 221 8.33 -9.68 -15.52
N GLN A 222 9.13 -8.81 -14.91
CA GLN A 222 9.12 -8.61 -13.46
C GLN A 222 8.01 -7.64 -13.06
N ASP A 223 6.96 -8.14 -12.42
CA ASP A 223 5.76 -7.37 -12.12
C ASP A 223 5.00 -7.84 -10.87
N TRP A 224 4.22 -6.90 -10.33
CA TRP A 224 3.09 -7.19 -9.46
C TRP A 224 1.88 -7.41 -10.36
N LEU A 225 1.04 -8.39 -10.03
CA LEU A 225 -0.26 -8.57 -10.67
C LEU A 225 -1.21 -9.22 -9.67
N PHE A 226 -2.24 -8.52 -9.23
CA PHE A 226 -3.13 -9.01 -8.18
C PHE A 226 -4.55 -8.47 -8.30
N ALA A 227 -5.50 -9.20 -7.73
CA ALA A 227 -6.83 -8.70 -7.43
C ALA A 227 -6.92 -8.30 -5.95
N SER A 228 -7.90 -7.49 -5.57
CA SER A 228 -8.03 -7.01 -4.20
C SER A 228 -9.47 -6.97 -3.71
N ARG A 229 -9.64 -6.99 -2.39
CA ARG A 229 -10.92 -6.75 -1.73
C ARG A 229 -10.75 -5.70 -0.67
N TYR A 230 -11.57 -4.66 -0.73
CA TYR A 230 -11.60 -3.62 0.28
C TYR A 230 -11.99 -4.18 1.66
N VAL A 231 -11.21 -3.84 2.68
CA VAL A 231 -11.48 -4.18 4.07
C VAL A 231 -12.18 -2.99 4.71
N VAL A 232 -13.43 -3.20 5.12
CA VAL A 232 -14.20 -2.19 5.84
C VAL A 232 -13.65 -2.06 7.26
N THR A 233 -12.70 -1.14 7.45
CA THR A 233 -12.28 -0.70 8.78
C THR A 233 -13.30 0.30 9.30
N GLN A 234 -13.92 0.01 10.45
CA GLN A 234 -14.69 1.03 11.16
C GLN A 234 -13.70 2.06 11.71
N VAL A 235 -13.62 3.24 11.09
CA VAL A 235 -12.79 4.34 11.58
C VAL A 235 -13.31 4.74 12.98
N PRO A 236 -12.50 4.63 14.05
CA PRO A 236 -12.89 5.13 15.36
C PRO A 236 -13.18 6.63 15.24
N LEU A 237 -14.31 7.09 15.79
CA LEU A 237 -14.63 8.51 15.81
C LEU A 237 -13.43 9.29 16.37
N PRO A 238 -12.97 10.37 15.69
CA PRO A 238 -11.85 11.16 16.18
C PRO A 238 -12.15 11.58 17.62
N GLN A 239 -11.16 11.44 18.52
CA GLN A 239 -11.36 11.70 19.94
C GLN A 239 -11.90 13.13 20.18
N THR A 240 -11.59 14.08 19.30
CA THR A 240 -12.16 15.44 19.29
C THR A 240 -13.68 15.46 19.14
N ALA A 241 -14.25 14.61 18.30
CA ALA A 241 -15.70 14.44 18.18
C ALA A 241 -16.29 13.84 19.46
N LEU A 242 -15.58 12.90 20.10
CA LEU A 242 -15.98 12.35 21.41
C LEU A 242 -15.96 13.44 22.50
N PHE A 243 -14.91 14.26 22.56
CA PHE A 243 -14.81 15.37 23.52
C PHE A 243 -15.86 16.46 23.27
N LEU A 244 -16.20 16.75 22.02
CA LEU A 244 -17.29 17.66 21.68
C LEU A 244 -18.64 17.12 22.15
N LEU A 245 -18.91 15.84 21.92
CA LEU A 245 -20.16 15.18 22.36
C LEU A 245 -20.28 15.14 23.89
N VAL A 246 -19.19 14.83 24.60
CA VAL A 246 -19.14 14.88 26.07
C VAL A 246 -19.32 16.31 26.57
N GLY A 247 -18.68 17.29 25.93
CA GLY A 247 -18.83 18.71 26.25
C GLY A 247 -20.26 19.21 26.09
N LEU A 248 -20.91 18.87 24.96
CA LEU A 248 -22.32 19.21 24.72
C LEU A 248 -23.24 18.55 25.76
N ALA A 249 -23.04 17.27 26.07
CA ALA A 249 -23.81 16.55 27.10
C ALA A 249 -23.66 17.18 28.50
N GLY A 250 -22.45 17.66 28.84
CA GLY A 250 -22.18 18.39 30.07
C GLY A 250 -22.95 19.72 30.15
N VAL A 251 -22.97 20.50 29.06
CA VAL A 251 -23.71 21.78 28.98
C VAL A 251 -25.22 21.57 29.11
N PHE A 252 -25.79 20.55 28.45
CA PHE A 252 -27.22 20.22 28.60
C PHE A 252 -27.58 19.80 30.03
N SER A 253 -26.70 19.06 30.70
CA SER A 253 -26.89 18.61 32.09
C SER A 253 -26.85 19.78 33.08
N LEU A 254 -25.96 20.75 32.89
CA LEU A 254 -25.89 21.96 33.70
C LEU A 254 -27.10 22.88 33.48
N ARG A 255 -27.58 23.00 32.23
CA ARG A 255 -28.75 23.83 31.89
C ARG A 255 -30.06 23.27 32.48
N ARG A 256 -30.14 21.95 32.69
CA ARG A 256 -31.27 21.28 33.33
C ARG A 256 -31.31 21.52 34.85
N ARG A 257 -30.15 21.65 35.51
CA ARG A 257 -30.05 21.95 36.95
C ARG A 257 -30.46 23.38 37.31
N ASN A 258 -30.26 24.35 36.42
CA ASN A 258 -30.61 25.75 36.67
C ASN A 258 -32.07 26.12 36.31
N ARG A 259 -32.91 25.13 35.95
CA ARG A 259 -34.34 25.32 35.63
C ARG A 259 -35.30 24.65 36.64
N VAL A 260 -34.78 24.12 37.74
CA VAL A 260 -35.52 23.65 38.91
C VAL A 260 -35.17 24.58 40.07
#